data_AF-A0A350LWJ1-F1
#
_entry.id   AF-A0A350LWJ1-F1
#
_cell.length_a   1.000
_cell.length_b   1.000
_cell.length_c   1.000
_cell.angle_alpha   90.00
_cell.angle_beta   90.00
_cell.angle_gamma   90.00
#
_symmetry.space_group_name_H-M   'P 1'
#
loop_
_entity.id
_entity.type
_entity.pdbx_description
1 polymer ?
#
loop_
_entity_poly.entity_id
_entity_poly.type
_entity_poly.pdbx_seq_one_letter_code
_entity_poly.pdbx_strand_id
1 'polypeptide(L)' 'MALDTHTGIAPYEAPEKDLYEIGEMPPLGHVPKQMYAWAIRRERHG' A
#
# COMPACT_ATOMS: atom_id res chain seq x y z
N MET A 1 -19.45 -17.30 -23.92
CA MET A 1 -18.02 -16.93 -23.96
C MET A 1 -17.72 -16.27 -22.63
N ALA A 2 -16.76 -16.82 -21.89
CA ALA A 2 -16.52 -16.48 -20.49
C ALA A 2 -15.79 -15.14 -20.36
N LEU A 3 -16.20 -14.29 -19.42
CA LEU A 3 -15.61 -12.96 -19.15
C LEU A 3 -14.29 -13.05 -18.34
N ASP A 4 -13.71 -14.25 -18.18
CA ASP A 4 -12.57 -14.52 -17.32
C ASP A 4 -11.20 -14.13 -17.92
N THR A 5 -11.17 -13.52 -19.11
CA THR A 5 -9.93 -13.28 -19.88
C THR A 5 -9.18 -12.01 -19.51
N HIS A 6 -9.59 -11.29 -18.46
CA HIS A 6 -8.89 -10.09 -17.98
C HIS A 6 -8.37 -10.26 -16.55
N THR A 7 -7.57 -11.30 -16.32
CA THR A 7 -6.67 -11.38 -15.15
C THR A 7 -5.36 -10.60 -15.38
N GLY A 8 -5.46 -9.46 -16.06
CA GLY A 8 -4.35 -8.54 -16.23
C GLY A 8 -4.21 -7.69 -14.98
N ILE A 9 -3.59 -8.23 -13.93
CA ILE A 9 -3.04 -7.38 -12.87
C ILE A 9 -1.98 -6.55 -13.57
N ALA A 10 -2.33 -5.33 -14.00
CA ALA A 10 -1.40 -4.47 -14.71
C ALA A 10 -0.17 -4.26 -13.81
N PRO A 11 1.05 -4.57 -14.28
CA PRO A 11 2.24 -4.30 -13.49
C PRO A 11 2.31 -2.79 -13.27
N TYR A 12 1.94 -2.37 -12.07
CA TYR A 12 2.06 -0.98 -11.65
C TYR A 12 3.51 -0.76 -11.22
N GLU A 13 4.30 -0.20 -12.13
CA GLU A 13 5.67 0.21 -11.86
C GLU A 13 5.64 1.55 -11.12
N ALA A 14 5.75 1.47 -9.79
CA ALA A 14 6.12 2.60 -8.94
C ALA A 14 7.53 2.38 -8.37
N PRO A 15 8.24 3.44 -7.96
CA PRO A 15 9.47 3.26 -7.22
C PRO A 15 9.19 2.53 -5.90
N GLU A 16 10.08 1.59 -5.54
CA GLU A 16 10.12 1.00 -4.21
C GLU A 16 10.55 2.06 -3.20
N LYS A 17 9.64 2.42 -2.29
CA LYS A 17 9.88 3.40 -1.22
C LYS A 17 9.81 2.71 0.14
N ASP A 18 10.51 3.29 1.11
CA ASP A 18 10.43 2.86 2.52
C ASP A 18 9.15 3.36 3.22
N LEU A 19 8.55 4.44 2.72
CA LEU A 19 7.31 5.04 3.20
C LEU A 19 6.52 5.60 2.00
N TYR A 20 5.22 5.35 1.98
CA TYR A 20 4.29 5.88 0.98
C TYR A 20 3.35 6.89 1.61
N GLU A 21 3.05 7.96 0.87
CA GLU A 21 2.06 8.96 1.29
C GLU A 21 0.63 8.44 1.18
N ILE A 22 -0.30 9.09 1.90
CA ILE A 22 -1.72 8.71 1.85
C ILE A 22 -2.23 8.90 0.42
N GLY A 23 -2.70 7.81 -0.19
CA GLY A 23 -3.18 7.80 -1.58
C GLY A 23 -2.12 7.40 -2.61
N GLU A 24 -0.85 7.22 -2.22
CA GLU A 24 0.15 6.57 -3.07
C GLU A 24 0.04 5.05 -2.97
N MET A 25 -0.07 4.38 -4.11
CA MET A 25 -0.11 2.93 -4.18
C MET A 25 1.33 2.40 -4.32
N PRO A 26 1.75 1.37 -3.56
CA PRO A 26 3.04 0.72 -3.78
C PRO A 26 2.98 -0.25 -4.98
N PRO A 27 4.13 -0.64 -5.54
CA PRO A 27 4.22 -1.73 -6.50
C PRO A 27 3.63 -3.02 -5.94
N LEU A 28 3.04 -3.84 -6.81
CA LEU A 28 2.49 -5.13 -6.40
C LEU A 28 3.60 -6.02 -5.83
N GLY A 29 3.41 -6.50 -4.60
CA GLY A 29 4.37 -7.38 -3.91
C GLY A 29 5.46 -6.65 -3.13
N HIS A 30 5.57 -5.32 -3.23
CA HIS A 30 6.48 -4.53 -2.40
C HIS A 30 5.83 -4.20 -1.05
N VAL A 31 6.60 -4.36 0.04
CA VAL A 31 6.17 -4.01 1.40
C VAL A 31 7.10 -2.93 1.96
N PRO A 32 6.60 -1.72 2.26
CA PRO A 32 7.42 -0.65 2.79
C PRO A 32 7.91 -0.95 4.21
N LYS A 33 9.08 -0.41 4.55
CA LYS A 33 9.67 -0.53 5.90
C LYS A 33 8.86 0.20 6.97
N GLN A 34 8.16 1.27 6.60
CA GLN A 34 7.41 2.14 7.50
C GLN A 34 6.02 2.46 6.92
N MET A 35 5.07 2.81 7.79
CA MET A 35 3.71 3.23 7.40
C MET A 35 3.16 4.32 8.32
N TYR A 36 2.23 5.12 7.80
CA TYR A 36 1.44 6.04 8.61
C TYR A 36 0.38 5.27 9.40
N ALA A 37 0.24 5.60 10.68
CA ALA A 37 -0.73 4.97 11.57
C ALA A 37 -1.20 5.94 12.65
N TRP A 38 -2.43 5.73 13.10
CA TRP A 38 -2.93 6.38 14.31
C TRP A 38 -2.57 5.52 15.52
N ALA A 39 -1.62 5.99 16.32
CA ALA A 39 -1.14 5.28 17.50
C ALA A 39 -1.65 5.92 18.80
N ILE A 40 -2.32 5.13 19.63
CA ILE A 40 -2.70 5.51 20.99
C ILE A 40 -1.51 5.20 21.92
N ARG A 41 -1.20 6.14 22.82
CA ARG A 41 -0.19 5.94 23.86
C ARG A 41 -0.75 6.32 25.22
N ARG A 42 -0.24 5.67 26.26
CA ARG A 42 -0.77 5.76 27.63
C ARG A 42 -0.84 7.20 28.14
N GLU A 43 0.17 8.00 27.86
CA GLU A 43 0.25 9.41 28.27
C GLU A 43 -0.76 10.32 27.56
N ARG A 44 -1.41 9.85 26.49
CA ARG A 44 -2.42 10.57 25.72
C ARG A 44 -3.82 9.98 25.85
N HIS A 45 -4.06 9.19 26.90
CA HIS A 45 -5.41 8.73 27.23
C HIS A 45 -6.21 9.91 27.82
N GLY A 46 -7.31 10.29 27.16
CA GLY A 46 -8.18 11.39 27.60
C GLY A 46 -9.14 11.80 26.51
#